data_AF-A0A6S6TSQ1-F1
#
_entry.id   AF-A0A6S6TSQ1-F1
#
_cell.length_a   1.000
_cell.length_b   1.000
_cell.length_c   1.000
_cell.angle_alpha   90.00
_cell.angle_beta   90.00
_cell.angle_gamma   90.00
#
_symmetry.space_group_name_H-M   'P 1'
#
loop_
_entity.id
_entity.type
_entity.pdbx_description
1 polymer ?
#
loop_
_entity_poly.entity_id
_entity_poly.type
_entity_poly.pdbx_seq_one_letter_code
_entity_poly.pdbx_strand_id
1 'polypeptide(L)'
;MPANTGASFVVIQHLSPDFRTMMDQLLEKFTDMPILIVEERLEVKPNHIYILSPGKSLLLDGGFLVTKDKTAIERFGQPINDFFHSMATNDHVRSIAVILSGTGSDGTLGIKSVYASGGLVLVQDPDDAQFDGMPMNAIATGVADLVDEVNVLSTTLARYLKASANDGMALTDRLEDHDADMQAIYTLLLDETGIDFSFYKLATISRRLEHRMGLNQINQLSDYVALLKNEDADELWQLKQVLLINVTQFFRDMKSYDQLNEKVFEPLLVARKP
;
A
#
# COMPACT_ATOMS: atom_id res chain seq x y z
N MET A 1 8.02 -2.67 17.81
CA MET A 1 8.47 -3.47 16.64
C MET A 1 9.86 -4.02 16.91
N PRO A 2 10.21 -5.24 16.47
CA PRO A 2 11.60 -5.72 16.51
C PRO A 2 12.52 -4.86 15.66
N ALA A 3 13.81 -4.72 16.00
CA ALA A 3 14.75 -3.94 15.19
C ALA A 3 15.13 -4.59 13.86
N ASN A 4 15.15 -5.93 13.80
CA ASN A 4 15.52 -6.69 12.59
C ASN A 4 14.28 -7.26 11.89
N THR A 5 13.54 -6.42 11.17
CA THR A 5 12.34 -6.80 10.42
C THR A 5 12.59 -7.06 8.94
N GLY A 6 13.73 -6.60 8.41
CA GLY A 6 14.01 -6.55 6.98
C GLY A 6 13.30 -5.40 6.25
N ALA A 7 12.41 -4.66 6.91
CA ALA A 7 11.70 -3.52 6.33
C ALA A 7 12.42 -2.20 6.61
N SER A 8 12.16 -1.20 5.77
CA SER A 8 12.58 0.19 5.99
C SER A 8 11.35 1.01 6.35
N PHE A 9 11.45 1.85 7.38
CA PHE A 9 10.32 2.65 7.87
C PHE A 9 10.53 4.11 7.48
N VAL A 10 9.55 4.74 6.85
CA VAL A 10 9.58 6.16 6.53
C VAL A 10 8.43 6.83 7.26
N VAL A 11 8.74 7.78 8.15
CA VAL A 11 7.78 8.50 8.97
C VAL A 11 7.63 9.92 8.44
N ILE A 12 6.44 10.22 7.94
CA ILE A 12 6.07 11.54 7.41
C ILE A 12 5.01 12.12 8.32
N GLN A 13 5.31 13.27 8.91
CA GLN A 13 4.38 14.01 9.78
C GLN A 13 4.15 15.41 9.22
N HIS A 14 2.93 15.93 9.37
CA HIS A 14 2.65 17.35 9.18
C HIS A 14 3.28 18.16 10.32
N LEU A 15 4.50 18.64 10.09
CA LEU A 15 5.14 19.62 10.96
C LEU A 15 5.10 21.00 10.32
N SER A 16 4.83 22.02 11.14
CA SER A 16 5.04 23.40 10.71
C SER A 16 6.53 23.59 10.35
N PRO A 17 6.85 24.27 9.25
CA PRO A 17 8.24 24.52 8.84
C PRO A 17 9.08 25.25 9.91
N ASP A 18 8.43 25.97 10.82
CA ASP A 18 9.08 26.74 11.88
C ASP A 18 9.46 25.89 13.10
N PHE A 19 9.02 24.62 13.14
CA PHE A 19 9.35 23.69 14.22
C PHE A 19 10.42 22.71 13.78
N ARG A 20 11.49 22.60 14.59
CA ARG A 20 12.39 21.45 14.49
C ARG A 20 11.66 20.22 14.98
N THR A 21 11.73 19.14 14.19
CA THR A 21 11.26 17.84 14.65
C THR A 21 12.11 17.37 15.83
N MET A 22 11.47 16.83 16.87
CA MET A 22 12.13 16.06 17.94
C MET A 22 11.80 14.57 17.84
N MET A 23 11.26 14.15 16.69
CA MET A 23 10.76 12.80 16.48
C MET A 23 11.88 11.77 16.56
N ASP A 24 13.07 12.11 16.08
CA ASP A 24 14.29 11.33 16.25
C ASP A 24 14.54 11.00 17.73
N GLN A 25 14.61 12.03 18.58
CA GLN A 25 14.88 11.87 20.02
C GLN A 25 13.74 11.15 20.77
N LEU A 26 12.51 11.26 20.28
CA LEU A 26 11.37 10.55 20.87
C LEU A 26 11.40 9.07 20.50
N LEU A 27 11.67 8.75 19.23
CA LEU A 27 11.71 7.37 18.74
C LEU A 27 12.92 6.59 19.27
N GLU A 28 14.08 7.24 19.43
CA GLU A 28 15.29 6.63 20.00
C GLU A 28 15.07 5.98 21.38
N LYS A 29 14.04 6.41 22.13
CA LYS A 29 13.69 5.84 23.44
C LYS A 29 13.00 4.47 23.34
N PHE A 30 12.50 4.12 22.16
CA PHE A 30 11.63 2.95 21.95
C PHE A 30 12.16 1.96 20.91
N THR A 31 13.30 2.22 20.28
CA THR A 31 13.87 1.37 19.24
C THR A 31 15.38 1.48 19.14
N ASP A 32 16.03 0.36 18.80
CA ASP A 32 17.46 0.30 18.48
C ASP A 32 17.72 0.49 16.97
N MET A 33 16.67 0.65 16.14
CA MET A 33 16.84 0.92 14.72
C MET A 33 17.52 2.28 14.52
N PRO A 34 18.50 2.40 13.61
CA PRO A 34 19.06 3.70 13.26
C PRO A 34 17.99 4.63 12.69
N ILE A 35 17.91 5.84 13.25
CA ILE A 35 17.00 6.89 12.81
C ILE A 35 17.79 7.93 12.03
N LEU A 36 17.34 8.24 10.81
CA LEU A 36 17.99 9.15 9.88
C LEU A 36 17.03 10.26 9.46
N ILE A 37 17.43 11.51 9.68
CA ILE A 37 16.72 12.67 9.14
C ILE A 37 17.15 12.82 7.67
N VAL A 38 16.17 12.82 6.76
CA VAL A 38 16.45 12.88 5.32
C VAL A 38 16.51 14.34 4.87
N GLU A 39 17.72 14.82 4.59
CA GLU A 39 17.96 16.18 4.11
C GLU A 39 18.34 16.25 2.62
N GLU A 40 18.88 15.15 2.08
CA GLU A 40 19.35 14.99 0.72
C GLU A 40 19.11 13.55 0.22
N ARG A 41 19.57 13.24 -1.00
CA ARG A 41 19.40 11.90 -1.59
C ARG A 41 20.09 10.85 -0.74
N LEU A 42 19.33 9.86 -0.26
CA LEU A 42 19.81 8.84 0.67
C LEU A 42 19.36 7.45 0.23
N GLU A 43 20.27 6.47 0.24
CA GLU A 43 19.95 5.08 -0.03
C GLU A 43 19.10 4.47 1.11
N VAL A 44 18.03 3.78 0.75
CA VAL A 44 17.15 3.06 1.66
C VAL A 44 17.82 1.75 2.08
N LYS A 45 17.90 1.53 3.38
CA LYS A 45 18.50 0.35 4.01
C LYS A 45 17.46 -0.31 4.90
N PRO A 46 17.39 -1.66 4.90
CA PRO A 46 16.51 -2.37 5.81
C PRO A 46 16.86 -2.06 7.26
N ASN A 47 15.88 -2.20 8.15
CA ASN A 47 16.01 -1.99 9.59
C ASN A 47 16.36 -0.55 9.99
N HIS A 48 16.02 0.43 9.16
CA HIS A 48 16.22 1.86 9.43
C HIS A 48 14.88 2.59 9.49
N ILE A 49 14.87 3.68 10.24
CA ILE A 49 13.78 4.64 10.30
C ILE A 49 14.25 5.94 9.64
N TYR A 50 13.44 6.47 8.72
CA TYR A 50 13.71 7.70 8.01
C TYR A 50 12.66 8.74 8.37
N ILE A 51 13.09 9.94 8.74
CA ILE A 51 12.21 11.04 9.13
C ILE A 51 12.36 12.18 8.11
N LEU A 52 11.24 12.69 7.61
CA LEU A 52 11.24 13.85 6.74
C LEU A 52 11.56 15.13 7.52
N SER A 53 12.53 15.90 7.03
CA SER A 53 12.80 17.25 7.53
C SER A 53 11.61 18.21 7.28
N PRO A 54 11.26 19.07 8.24
CA PRO A 54 10.23 20.09 8.07
C PRO A 54 10.44 20.95 6.82
N GLY A 55 9.35 21.38 6.17
CA GLY A 55 9.40 22.27 5.01
C GLY A 55 9.80 21.62 3.68
N LYS A 56 10.12 20.33 3.65
CA LYS A 56 10.45 19.57 2.43
C LYS A 56 9.33 18.58 2.06
N SER A 57 9.34 18.09 0.82
CA SER A 57 8.62 16.89 0.41
C SER A 57 9.61 15.74 0.20
N LEU A 58 9.13 14.51 0.33
CA LEU A 58 9.94 13.29 0.22
C LEU A 58 9.32 12.35 -0.80
N LEU A 59 10.17 11.78 -1.66
CA LEU A 59 9.78 10.80 -2.66
C LEU A 59 10.71 9.59 -2.61
N LEU A 60 10.20 8.42 -2.97
CA LEU A 60 10.98 7.23 -3.25
C LEU A 60 11.26 7.14 -4.76
N ASP A 61 12.54 7.10 -5.12
CA ASP A 61 13.02 6.97 -6.49
C ASP A 61 13.99 5.78 -6.58
N GLY A 62 13.48 4.63 -7.01
CA GLY A 62 14.17 3.36 -6.90
C GLY A 62 14.44 2.99 -5.44
N GLY A 63 15.71 2.72 -5.11
CA GLY A 63 16.17 2.46 -3.75
C GLY A 63 16.58 3.70 -2.97
N PHE A 64 16.19 4.91 -3.40
CA PHE A 64 16.65 6.16 -2.79
C PHE A 64 15.48 7.04 -2.33
N LEU A 65 15.64 7.63 -1.14
CA LEU A 65 14.80 8.74 -0.69
C LEU A 65 15.37 10.04 -1.25
N VAL A 66 14.50 10.84 -1.87
CA VAL A 66 14.85 12.12 -2.49
C VAL A 66 13.98 13.21 -1.91
N THR A 67 14.60 14.25 -1.37
CA THR A 67 13.89 15.43 -0.88
C THR A 67 13.74 16.49 -1.97
N LYS A 68 12.61 17.19 -1.97
CA LYS A 68 12.44 18.43 -2.75
C LYS A 68 12.04 19.56 -1.81
N ASP A 69 12.56 20.75 -2.06
CA ASP A 69 12.12 21.94 -1.33
C ASP A 69 10.70 22.30 -1.77
N LYS A 70 9.80 22.53 -0.79
CA LYS A 70 8.44 22.98 -1.11
C LYS A 70 8.49 24.41 -1.63
N THR A 71 7.90 24.64 -2.80
CA THR A 71 7.67 26.01 -3.28
C THR A 71 6.70 26.74 -2.35
N ALA A 72 6.65 28.08 -2.42
CA ALA A 72 5.72 28.88 -1.61
C ALA A 72 4.24 28.49 -1.82
N ILE A 73 3.90 27.94 -2.99
CA ILE A 73 2.56 27.46 -3.37
C ILE A 73 2.27 26.08 -2.75
N GLU A 74 3.30 25.25 -2.56
CA GLU A 74 3.22 23.88 -2.02
C GLU A 74 3.35 23.82 -0.49
N ARG A 75 3.36 24.96 0.22
CA ARG A 75 3.42 25.00 1.70
C ARG A 75 2.27 24.22 2.36
N PHE A 76 1.13 24.09 1.67
CA PHE A 76 -0.03 23.27 2.07
C PHE A 76 -0.14 21.95 1.31
N GLY A 77 0.96 21.48 0.70
CA GLY A 77 0.98 20.23 -0.08
C GLY A 77 0.62 19.00 0.75
N GLN A 78 0.44 17.88 0.05
CA GLN A 78 0.04 16.59 0.59
C GLN A 78 1.22 15.61 0.56
N PRO A 79 2.25 15.81 1.40
CA PRO A 79 3.48 15.03 1.36
C PRO A 79 3.26 13.52 1.55
N ILE A 80 2.23 13.10 2.28
CA ILE A 80 1.93 11.67 2.47
C ILE A 80 1.37 11.09 1.16
N ASN A 81 0.46 11.80 0.48
CA ASN A 81 -0.01 11.40 -0.85
C ASN A 81 1.13 11.30 -1.86
N ASP A 82 1.99 12.31 -1.91
CA ASP A 82 3.13 12.35 -2.84
C ASP A 82 4.08 11.17 -2.59
N PHE A 83 4.41 10.91 -1.33
CA PHE A 83 5.30 9.81 -0.97
C PHE A 83 4.68 8.45 -1.30
N PHE A 84 3.43 8.20 -0.90
CA PHE A 84 2.73 6.95 -1.23
C PHE A 84 2.56 6.75 -2.73
N HIS A 85 2.31 7.82 -3.50
CA HIS A 85 2.29 7.72 -4.95
C HIS A 85 3.66 7.31 -5.50
N SER A 86 4.75 7.92 -5.02
CA SER A 86 6.10 7.54 -5.42
C SER A 86 6.45 6.09 -5.05
N MET A 87 6.01 5.60 -3.88
CA MET A 87 6.14 4.19 -3.51
C MET A 87 5.42 3.28 -4.49
N ALA A 88 4.20 3.66 -4.89
CA ALA A 88 3.37 2.86 -5.78
C ALA A 88 3.92 2.74 -7.21
N THR A 89 4.68 3.72 -7.67
CA THR A 89 5.28 3.73 -9.02
C THR A 89 6.63 3.00 -9.11
N ASN A 90 7.14 2.44 -8.01
CA ASN A 90 8.39 1.69 -8.01
C ASN A 90 8.12 0.18 -8.12
N ASP A 91 8.36 -0.39 -9.31
CA ASP A 91 8.02 -1.78 -9.69
C ASP A 91 8.69 -2.89 -8.85
N HIS A 92 9.65 -2.55 -7.98
CA HIS A 92 10.41 -3.50 -7.15
C HIS A 92 10.22 -3.28 -5.65
N VAL A 93 9.30 -2.40 -5.24
CA VAL A 93 9.09 -2.06 -3.84
C VAL A 93 7.81 -2.71 -3.34
N ARG A 94 7.94 -3.67 -2.40
CA ARG A 94 6.82 -4.17 -1.61
C ARG A 94 6.37 -3.08 -0.65
N SER A 95 5.35 -2.34 -1.06
CA SER A 95 4.86 -1.15 -0.36
C SER A 95 3.86 -1.51 0.73
N ILE A 96 4.02 -0.93 1.92
CA ILE A 96 3.05 -0.96 3.00
C ILE A 96 2.78 0.49 3.40
N ALA A 97 1.53 0.92 3.29
CA ALA A 97 1.08 2.22 3.75
C ALA A 97 0.39 2.07 5.11
N VAL A 98 0.76 2.92 6.07
CA VAL A 98 0.11 2.96 7.38
C VAL A 98 -0.40 4.37 7.62
N ILE A 99 -1.72 4.51 7.79
CA ILE A 99 -2.36 5.76 8.21
C ILE A 99 -2.65 5.69 9.69
N LEU A 100 -2.11 6.65 10.45
CA LEU A 100 -2.35 6.80 11.88
C LEU A 100 -3.18 8.06 12.16
N SER A 101 -3.48 8.28 13.43
CA SER A 101 -4.15 9.46 13.98
C SER A 101 -3.61 10.77 13.37
N GLY A 102 -4.51 11.60 12.87
CA GLY A 102 -4.19 12.88 12.24
C GLY A 102 -5.44 13.60 11.73
N THR A 103 -5.28 14.89 11.41
CA THR A 103 -6.38 15.71 10.86
C THR A 103 -6.26 15.84 9.34
N GLY A 104 -7.39 16.06 8.67
CA GLY A 104 -7.42 16.24 7.20
C GLY A 104 -7.46 14.94 6.42
N SER A 105 -7.02 15.00 5.16
CA SER A 105 -7.16 13.91 4.18
C SER A 105 -5.87 13.56 3.44
N ASP A 106 -4.72 14.07 3.90
CA ASP A 106 -3.44 13.65 3.34
C ASP A 106 -3.24 12.13 3.53
N GLY A 107 -2.63 11.48 2.55
CA GLY A 107 -2.52 10.03 2.46
C GLY A 107 -3.71 9.33 1.76
N THR A 108 -4.90 9.93 1.69
CA THR A 108 -6.11 9.31 1.10
C THR A 108 -5.96 8.92 -0.38
N LEU A 109 -5.34 9.77 -1.20
CA LEU A 109 -5.11 9.47 -2.62
C LEU A 109 -3.87 8.58 -2.79
N GLY A 110 -2.89 8.74 -1.91
CA GLY A 110 -1.68 7.95 -1.86
C GLY A 110 -1.95 6.48 -1.57
N ILE A 111 -2.78 6.16 -0.57
CA ILE A 111 -3.13 4.77 -0.24
C ILE A 111 -3.88 4.09 -1.39
N LYS A 112 -4.68 4.81 -2.18
CA LYS A 112 -5.28 4.25 -3.40
C LYS A 112 -4.22 3.88 -4.43
N SER A 113 -3.14 4.67 -4.53
CA SER A 113 -2.01 4.35 -5.41
C SER A 113 -1.27 3.11 -4.92
N VAL A 114 -0.92 3.06 -3.63
CA VAL A 114 -0.26 1.90 -3.00
C VAL A 114 -1.12 0.66 -3.15
N TYR A 115 -2.42 0.79 -2.92
CA TYR A 115 -3.38 -0.28 -3.12
C TYR A 115 -3.45 -0.68 -4.61
N ALA A 116 -3.57 0.23 -5.56
CA ALA A 116 -3.62 -0.12 -6.99
C ALA A 116 -2.34 -0.82 -7.48
N SER A 117 -1.20 -0.44 -6.92
CA SER A 117 0.08 -1.12 -7.14
C SER A 117 0.23 -2.36 -6.26
N GLY A 118 -0.81 -2.76 -5.52
CA GLY A 118 -1.04 -3.90 -4.60
C GLY A 118 -0.06 -4.05 -3.46
N GLY A 119 0.38 -2.92 -2.93
CA GLY A 119 0.82 -2.84 -1.55
C GLY A 119 -0.32 -3.08 -0.56
N LEU A 120 0.08 -3.19 0.70
CA LEU A 120 -0.78 -3.37 1.87
C LEU A 120 -1.14 -2.00 2.46
N VAL A 121 -2.40 -1.80 2.86
CA VAL A 121 -2.87 -0.57 3.51
C VAL A 121 -3.40 -0.90 4.90
N LEU A 122 -2.77 -0.33 5.93
CA LEU A 122 -3.15 -0.44 7.33
C LEU A 122 -3.65 0.92 7.81
N VAL A 123 -4.75 0.94 8.55
CA VAL A 123 -5.32 2.19 9.07
C VAL A 123 -5.63 2.02 10.56
N GLN A 124 -5.22 3.00 11.38
CA GLN A 124 -5.59 3.01 12.80
C GLN A 124 -7.10 3.11 12.94
N ASP A 125 -7.69 2.36 13.87
CA ASP A 125 -9.09 2.51 14.23
C ASP A 125 -9.40 3.97 14.64
N PRO A 126 -10.41 4.63 14.03
CA PRO A 126 -10.84 5.97 14.43
C PRO A 126 -11.14 6.12 15.92
N ASP A 127 -11.63 5.07 16.59
CA ASP A 127 -11.98 5.10 18.02
C ASP A 127 -10.73 5.03 18.93
N ASP A 128 -9.61 4.49 18.44
CA ASP A 128 -8.28 4.49 19.09
C ASP A 128 -7.47 5.75 18.74
N ALA A 129 -7.86 6.49 17.70
CA ALA A 129 -7.16 7.66 17.22
C ALA A 129 -7.45 8.91 18.07
N GLN A 130 -6.41 9.67 18.43
CA GLN A 130 -6.60 10.98 19.06
C GLN A 130 -7.27 11.97 18.10
N PHE A 131 -6.95 11.87 16.80
CA PHE A 131 -7.56 12.61 15.72
C PHE A 131 -7.96 11.61 14.62
N ASP A 132 -9.25 11.49 14.40
CA ASP A 132 -9.88 10.49 13.54
C ASP A 132 -9.98 10.88 12.06
N GLY A 133 -9.69 12.15 11.72
CA GLY A 133 -9.87 12.69 10.37
C GLY A 133 -9.14 11.90 9.28
N MET A 134 -7.83 11.69 9.42
CA MET A 134 -7.05 10.93 8.45
C MET A 134 -7.49 9.45 8.39
N PRO A 135 -7.63 8.72 9.53
CA PRO A 135 -8.22 7.38 9.54
C PRO A 135 -9.56 7.26 8.82
N MET A 136 -10.54 8.12 9.14
CA MET A 136 -11.87 8.07 8.50
C MET A 136 -11.80 8.30 6.99
N ASN A 137 -10.99 9.28 6.55
CA ASN A 137 -10.82 9.53 5.12
C ASN A 137 -10.16 8.33 4.40
N ALA A 138 -9.19 7.69 5.05
CA ALA A 138 -8.53 6.50 4.53
C ALA A 138 -9.52 5.32 4.42
N ILE A 139 -10.33 5.06 5.45
CA ILE A 139 -11.34 3.99 5.45
C ILE A 139 -12.40 4.23 4.38
N ALA A 140 -12.86 5.48 4.23
CA ALA A 140 -13.85 5.86 3.22
C ALA A 140 -13.41 5.61 1.77
N THR A 141 -12.10 5.38 1.53
CA THR A 141 -11.63 4.97 0.20
C THR A 141 -12.01 3.54 -0.18
N GLY A 142 -12.36 2.70 0.81
CA GLY A 142 -12.59 1.27 0.66
C GLY A 142 -11.33 0.43 0.52
N VAL A 143 -10.12 1.01 0.55
CA VAL A 143 -8.87 0.30 0.23
C VAL A 143 -8.06 -0.14 1.46
N ALA A 144 -8.61 -0.04 2.66
CA ALA A 144 -7.93 -0.48 3.88
C ALA A 144 -7.99 -2.01 3.99
N ASP A 145 -6.84 -2.67 4.05
CA ASP A 145 -6.76 -4.13 4.22
C ASP A 145 -6.97 -4.53 5.70
N LEU A 146 -6.61 -3.66 6.64
CA LEU A 146 -6.84 -3.83 8.07
C LEU A 146 -7.09 -2.48 8.73
N VAL A 147 -8.14 -2.42 9.55
CA VAL A 147 -8.47 -1.31 10.44
C VAL A 147 -8.45 -1.86 11.86
N ASP A 148 -7.57 -1.35 12.72
CA ASP A 148 -7.43 -1.87 14.08
C ASP A 148 -6.70 -0.88 15.00
N GLU A 149 -6.68 -1.16 16.30
CA GLU A 149 -5.91 -0.39 17.28
C GLU A 149 -4.41 -0.38 16.94
N VAL A 150 -3.70 0.70 17.27
CA VAL A 150 -2.28 0.86 16.91
C VAL A 150 -1.39 -0.28 17.40
N ASN A 151 -1.71 -0.86 18.55
CA ASN A 151 -0.99 -2.00 19.12
C ASN A 151 -1.19 -3.26 18.27
N VAL A 152 -2.42 -3.51 17.80
CA VAL A 152 -2.74 -4.65 16.94
C VAL A 152 -2.11 -4.47 15.56
N LEU A 153 -2.17 -3.26 14.99
CA LEU A 153 -1.47 -2.96 13.74
C LEU A 153 0.03 -3.25 13.85
N SER A 154 0.68 -2.82 14.92
CA SER A 154 2.12 -3.04 15.12
C SER A 154 2.47 -4.53 15.20
N THR A 155 1.71 -5.31 15.98
CA THR A 155 1.97 -6.74 16.15
C THR A 155 1.66 -7.54 14.89
N THR A 156 0.61 -7.17 14.16
CA THR A 156 0.26 -7.76 12.87
C THR A 156 1.29 -7.44 11.80
N LEU A 157 1.74 -6.19 11.71
CA LEU A 157 2.80 -5.79 10.78
C LEU A 157 4.11 -6.55 11.06
N ALA A 158 4.50 -6.71 12.33
CA ALA A 158 5.70 -7.46 12.68
C ALA A 158 5.63 -8.92 12.23
N ARG A 159 4.47 -9.57 12.43
CA ARG A 159 4.25 -10.95 12.00
C ARG A 159 4.23 -11.07 10.48
N TYR A 160 3.51 -10.16 9.81
CA TYR A 160 3.43 -10.07 8.35
C TYR A 160 4.81 -9.97 7.71
N LEU A 161 5.65 -9.05 8.19
CA LEU A 161 7.03 -8.87 7.70
C LEU A 161 7.89 -10.12 7.92
N LYS A 162 7.75 -10.78 9.07
CA LYS A 162 8.47 -12.02 9.38
C LYS A 162 8.08 -13.16 8.44
N ALA A 163 6.79 -13.31 8.16
CA ALA A 163 6.31 -14.32 7.20
C ALA A 163 6.84 -14.03 5.79
N SER A 164 6.73 -12.77 5.34
CA SER A 164 7.20 -12.34 4.02
C SER A 164 8.71 -12.51 3.82
N ALA A 165 9.52 -12.36 4.88
CA ALA A 165 10.97 -12.58 4.82
C ALA A 165 11.36 -14.06 4.70
N ASN A 166 10.52 -14.98 5.19
CA ASN A 166 10.76 -16.41 5.12
C ASN A 166 10.21 -17.03 3.82
N ASP A 167 9.19 -16.43 3.23
CA ASP A 167 8.57 -16.89 1.98
C ASP A 167 9.34 -16.31 0.78
N GLY A 168 10.38 -17.04 0.36
CA GLY A 168 11.29 -16.63 -0.72
C GLY A 168 10.70 -16.69 -2.14
N MET A 169 9.45 -17.16 -2.29
CA MET A 169 8.72 -17.24 -3.56
C MET A 169 7.35 -16.59 -3.44
N ALA A 170 6.92 -15.86 -4.47
CA ALA A 170 5.56 -15.36 -4.56
C ALA A 170 4.59 -16.55 -4.71
N LEU A 171 3.35 -16.40 -4.21
CA LEU A 171 2.25 -17.34 -4.41
C LEU A 171 2.03 -17.60 -5.90
N THR A 172 2.17 -16.59 -6.76
CA THR A 172 2.10 -16.78 -8.22
C THR A 172 3.06 -17.85 -8.73
N ASP A 173 4.24 -17.96 -8.13
CA ASP A 173 5.27 -18.91 -8.53
C ASP A 173 5.07 -20.29 -7.86
N ARG A 174 4.23 -20.34 -6.82
CA ARG A 174 3.85 -21.56 -6.09
C ARG A 174 2.60 -22.23 -6.69
N LEU A 175 1.80 -21.47 -7.44
CA LEU A 175 0.57 -21.95 -8.05
C LEU A 175 0.86 -22.73 -9.34
N GLU A 176 0.27 -23.92 -9.47
CA GLU A 176 0.26 -24.69 -10.71
C GLU A 176 -0.94 -24.27 -11.59
N ASP A 177 -0.88 -24.51 -12.91
CA ASP A 177 -1.93 -24.14 -13.90
C ASP A 177 -3.35 -24.65 -13.54
N HIS A 178 -3.45 -25.61 -12.62
CA HIS A 178 -4.71 -26.21 -12.13
C HIS A 178 -4.73 -26.41 -10.61
N ASP A 179 -4.24 -25.44 -9.85
CA ASP A 179 -4.29 -25.48 -8.39
C ASP A 179 -5.73 -25.61 -7.87
N ALA A 180 -6.01 -26.73 -7.18
CA ALA A 180 -7.35 -27.06 -6.70
C ALA A 180 -7.86 -26.10 -5.62
N ASP A 181 -6.96 -25.54 -4.81
CA ASP A 181 -7.32 -24.59 -3.76
C ASP A 181 -7.70 -23.24 -4.37
N MET A 182 -6.99 -22.79 -5.41
CA MET A 182 -7.40 -21.61 -6.18
C MET A 182 -8.79 -21.77 -6.82
N GLN A 183 -9.07 -22.93 -7.41
CA GLN A 183 -10.40 -23.21 -7.98
C GLN A 183 -11.50 -23.19 -6.91
N ALA A 184 -11.19 -23.69 -5.71
CA ALA A 184 -12.11 -23.60 -4.57
C ALA A 184 -12.37 -22.14 -4.17
N ILE A 185 -11.35 -21.29 -4.14
CA ILE A 185 -11.50 -19.86 -3.86
C ILE A 185 -12.37 -19.17 -4.93
N TYR A 186 -12.12 -19.43 -6.22
CA TYR A 186 -12.95 -18.87 -7.29
C TYR A 186 -14.41 -19.30 -7.19
N THR A 187 -14.67 -20.56 -6.83
CA THR A 187 -16.03 -21.07 -6.62
C THR A 187 -16.72 -20.34 -5.47
N LEU A 188 -16.06 -20.22 -4.31
CA LEU A 188 -16.60 -19.51 -3.14
C LEU A 188 -16.92 -18.04 -3.48
N LEU A 189 -16.04 -17.36 -4.20
CA LEU A 189 -16.28 -15.98 -4.63
C LEU A 189 -17.40 -15.89 -5.66
N LEU A 190 -17.50 -16.83 -6.60
CA LEU A 190 -18.58 -16.85 -7.58
C LEU A 190 -19.94 -17.04 -6.90
N ASP A 191 -20.03 -17.96 -5.93
CA ASP A 191 -21.26 -18.23 -5.18
C ASP A 191 -21.71 -17.01 -4.37
N GLU A 192 -20.77 -16.28 -3.76
CA GLU A 192 -21.02 -15.12 -2.89
C GLU A 192 -21.19 -13.79 -3.65
N THR A 193 -20.65 -13.67 -4.86
CA THR A 193 -20.63 -12.38 -5.61
C THR A 193 -21.34 -12.43 -6.96
N GLY A 194 -21.53 -13.62 -7.53
CA GLY A 194 -21.96 -13.81 -8.91
C GLY A 194 -20.89 -13.43 -9.96
N ILE A 195 -19.66 -13.12 -9.55
CA ILE A 195 -18.57 -12.69 -10.43
C ILE A 195 -17.54 -13.81 -10.55
N ASP A 196 -17.21 -14.18 -11.78
CA ASP A 196 -16.17 -15.15 -12.08
C ASP A 196 -14.78 -14.50 -12.09
N PHE A 197 -14.03 -14.71 -11.01
CA PHE A 197 -12.67 -14.19 -10.86
C PHE A 197 -11.60 -15.03 -11.59
N SER A 198 -11.94 -16.16 -12.20
CA SER A 198 -10.96 -16.96 -12.96
C SER A 198 -10.40 -16.22 -14.18
N PHE A 199 -11.11 -15.20 -14.67
CA PHE A 199 -10.68 -14.33 -15.77
C PHE A 199 -9.84 -13.11 -15.33
N TYR A 200 -9.70 -12.87 -14.02
CA TYR A 200 -8.85 -11.78 -13.53
C TYR A 200 -7.37 -12.14 -13.69
N LYS A 201 -6.51 -11.12 -13.79
CA LYS A 201 -5.06 -11.32 -13.88
C LYS A 201 -4.56 -12.05 -12.62
N LEU A 202 -4.02 -13.25 -12.80
CA LEU A 202 -3.51 -14.10 -11.71
C LEU A 202 -2.59 -13.34 -10.76
N ALA A 203 -1.61 -12.60 -11.29
CA ALA A 203 -0.68 -11.81 -10.48
C ALA A 203 -1.35 -10.79 -9.55
N THR A 204 -2.51 -10.24 -9.95
CA THR A 204 -3.26 -9.32 -9.11
C THR A 204 -3.96 -10.06 -7.98
N ILE A 205 -4.67 -11.16 -8.30
CA ILE A 205 -5.40 -11.96 -7.32
C ILE A 205 -4.44 -12.61 -6.32
N SER A 206 -3.41 -13.29 -6.81
CA SER A 206 -2.45 -14.01 -5.96
C SER A 206 -1.83 -13.09 -4.92
N ARG A 207 -1.47 -11.86 -5.29
CA ARG A 207 -0.93 -10.92 -4.31
C ARG A 207 -1.96 -10.46 -3.28
N ARG A 208 -3.23 -10.27 -3.67
CA ARG A 208 -4.29 -9.96 -2.70
C ARG A 208 -4.52 -11.10 -1.74
N LEU A 209 -4.50 -12.33 -2.26
CA LEU A 209 -4.56 -13.52 -1.44
C LEU A 209 -3.38 -13.60 -0.48
N GLU A 210 -2.15 -13.38 -0.94
CA GLU A 210 -0.95 -13.32 -0.08
C GLU A 210 -1.11 -12.32 1.07
N HIS A 211 -1.62 -11.12 0.79
CA HIS A 211 -1.85 -10.12 1.84
C HIS A 211 -2.86 -10.62 2.88
N ARG A 212 -4.02 -11.12 2.43
CA ARG A 212 -5.07 -11.63 3.33
C ARG A 212 -4.60 -12.84 4.14
N MET A 213 -3.90 -13.77 3.49
CA MET A 213 -3.26 -14.92 4.12
C MET A 213 -2.24 -14.47 5.18
N GLY A 214 -1.38 -13.51 4.83
CA GLY A 214 -0.38 -12.96 5.75
C GLY A 214 -0.98 -12.24 6.95
N LEU A 215 -2.07 -11.49 6.77
CA LEU A 215 -2.80 -10.87 7.88
C LEU A 215 -3.38 -11.92 8.84
N ASN A 216 -3.91 -13.02 8.28
CA ASN A 216 -4.44 -14.15 9.03
C ASN A 216 -3.38 -15.17 9.52
N GLN A 217 -2.09 -14.94 9.23
CA GLN A 217 -0.98 -15.85 9.56
C GLN A 217 -1.09 -17.25 8.94
N ILE A 218 -1.66 -17.32 7.74
CA ILE A 218 -1.83 -18.57 6.99
C ILE A 218 -0.78 -18.60 5.87
N ASN A 219 -0.06 -19.73 5.74
CA ASN A 219 0.98 -19.89 4.72
C ASN A 219 0.61 -20.91 3.63
N GLN A 220 -0.44 -21.71 3.86
CA GLN A 220 -0.95 -22.71 2.91
C GLN A 220 -2.31 -22.28 2.38
N LEU A 221 -2.52 -22.44 1.08
CA LEU A 221 -3.76 -22.02 0.44
C LEU A 221 -4.95 -22.87 0.89
N SER A 222 -4.73 -24.17 1.11
CA SER A 222 -5.69 -25.11 1.70
C SER A 222 -6.25 -24.65 3.06
N ASP A 223 -5.38 -24.18 3.96
CA ASP A 223 -5.78 -23.64 5.26
C ASP A 223 -6.59 -22.35 5.11
N TYR A 224 -6.24 -21.53 4.11
CA TYR A 224 -7.00 -20.30 3.82
C TYR A 224 -8.38 -20.62 3.23
N VAL A 225 -8.49 -21.64 2.37
CA VAL A 225 -9.79 -22.16 1.90
C VAL A 225 -10.66 -22.63 3.07
N ALA A 226 -10.08 -23.28 4.08
CA ALA A 226 -10.81 -23.69 5.27
C ALA A 226 -11.32 -22.49 6.08
N LEU A 227 -10.53 -21.41 6.20
CA LEU A 227 -10.96 -20.16 6.82
C LEU A 227 -12.10 -19.50 6.05
N LEU A 228 -12.01 -19.43 4.71
CA LEU A 228 -13.05 -18.82 3.87
C LEU A 228 -14.40 -19.54 3.94
N LYS A 229 -14.40 -20.85 4.24
CA LYS A 229 -15.62 -21.64 4.42
C LYS A 229 -16.23 -21.50 5.81
N ASN A 230 -15.54 -20.86 6.75
CA ASN A 230 -16.05 -20.65 8.09
C ASN A 230 -16.96 -19.41 8.10
N GLU A 231 -18.27 -19.61 8.22
CA GLU A 231 -19.27 -18.53 8.21
C GLU A 231 -19.10 -17.55 9.39
N ASP A 232 -18.49 -17.98 10.50
CA ASP A 232 -18.21 -17.09 11.64
C ASP A 232 -17.02 -16.15 11.38
N ALA A 233 -16.23 -16.41 10.33
CA ALA A 233 -15.13 -15.56 9.92
C ALA A 233 -15.58 -14.62 8.79
N ASP A 234 -15.52 -13.31 9.01
CA ASP A 234 -15.81 -12.29 7.99
C ASP A 234 -14.80 -12.28 6.80
N GLU A 235 -13.90 -13.27 6.72
CA GLU A 235 -12.77 -13.29 5.78
C GLU A 235 -13.22 -13.40 4.32
N LEU A 236 -14.28 -14.16 4.02
CA LEU A 236 -14.79 -14.25 2.64
C LEU A 236 -15.33 -12.89 2.18
N TRP A 237 -16.00 -12.15 3.07
CA TRP A 237 -16.46 -10.80 2.80
C TRP A 237 -15.28 -9.84 2.61
N GLN A 238 -14.24 -9.92 3.45
CA GLN A 238 -13.04 -9.10 3.33
C GLN A 238 -12.31 -9.36 2.01
N LEU A 239 -12.13 -10.63 1.62
CA LEU A 239 -11.51 -11.01 0.35
C LEU A 239 -12.31 -10.45 -0.84
N LYS A 240 -13.64 -10.54 -0.79
CA LYS A 240 -14.54 -9.96 -1.78
C LYS A 240 -14.34 -8.45 -1.91
N GLN A 241 -14.32 -7.71 -0.81
CA GLN A 241 -14.08 -6.25 -0.85
C GLN A 241 -12.75 -5.93 -1.53
N VAL A 242 -11.70 -6.66 -1.15
CA VAL A 242 -10.35 -6.42 -1.68
C VAL A 242 -10.28 -6.69 -3.20
N LEU A 243 -10.96 -7.73 -3.69
CA LEU A 243 -10.93 -8.11 -5.11
C LEU A 243 -11.83 -7.26 -6.01
N LEU A 244 -12.93 -6.70 -5.49
CA LEU A 244 -13.89 -5.92 -6.28
C LEU A 244 -13.49 -4.46 -6.52
N ILE A 245 -12.41 -3.97 -5.90
CA ILE A 245 -12.01 -2.58 -6.04
C ILE A 245 -11.32 -2.34 -7.39
N ASN A 246 -12.09 -1.74 -8.28
CA ASN A 246 -11.56 -1.11 -9.48
C ASN A 246 -10.98 0.26 -9.13
N VAL A 247 -9.65 0.35 -8.96
CA VAL A 247 -8.99 1.66 -8.98
C VAL A 247 -9.02 2.16 -10.43
N THR A 248 -10.05 2.93 -10.77
CA THR A 248 -10.13 3.61 -12.06
C THR A 248 -9.23 4.84 -12.01
N GLN A 249 -8.18 4.85 -12.82
CA GLN A 249 -7.37 6.04 -13.07
C GLN A 249 -7.43 6.36 -14.56
N PHE A 250 -7.70 7.62 -14.89
CA PHE A 250 -7.60 8.09 -16.27
C PHE A 250 -6.13 8.03 -16.72
N PHE A 251 -5.89 7.56 -17.96
CA PHE A 251 -4.56 7.51 -18.58
C PHE A 251 -3.52 6.63 -17.85
N ARG A 252 -3.95 5.50 -17.28
CA ARG A 252 -3.09 4.56 -16.52
C ARG A 252 -1.84 4.09 -17.28
N ASP A 253 -1.91 4.01 -18.61
CA ASP A 253 -0.79 3.68 -19.48
C ASP A 253 -0.58 4.78 -20.51
N MET A 254 0.12 5.83 -20.10
CA MET A 254 0.37 7.00 -20.95
C MET A 254 1.04 6.61 -22.28
N LYS A 255 1.90 5.59 -22.28
CA LYS A 255 2.52 5.08 -23.52
C LYS A 255 1.51 4.46 -24.47
N SER A 256 0.51 3.74 -23.96
CA SER A 256 -0.58 3.23 -24.80
C SER A 256 -1.44 4.36 -25.37
N TYR A 257 -1.65 5.44 -24.61
CA TYR A 257 -2.36 6.63 -25.11
C TYR A 257 -1.53 7.43 -26.13
N ASP A 258 -0.22 7.55 -25.94
CA ASP A 258 0.68 8.16 -26.92
C ASP A 258 0.61 7.38 -28.25
N GLN A 259 0.65 6.05 -28.18
CA GLN A 259 0.48 5.21 -29.37
C GLN A 259 -0.91 5.33 -30.00
N LEU A 260 -1.96 5.46 -29.19
CA LEU A 260 -3.32 5.68 -29.70
C LEU A 260 -3.42 7.02 -30.43
N ASN A 261 -2.76 8.06 -29.91
CA ASN A 261 -2.69 9.35 -30.58
C ASN A 261 -1.95 9.27 -31.92
N GLU A 262 -0.73 8.73 -31.92
CA GLU A 262 0.11 8.62 -33.13
C GLU A 262 -0.49 7.71 -34.20
N LYS A 263 -1.07 6.56 -33.81
CA LYS A 263 -1.50 5.53 -34.77
C LYS A 263 -2.96 5.63 -35.20
N VAL A 264 -3.80 6.30 -34.41
CA VAL A 264 -5.25 6.35 -34.67
C VAL A 264 -5.72 7.77 -34.83
N PHE A 265 -5.53 8.64 -33.85
CA PHE A 265 -6.09 10.00 -33.91
C PHE A 265 -5.41 10.87 -34.96
N GLU A 266 -4.08 10.90 -35.02
CA GLU A 266 -3.35 11.68 -36.03
C GLU A 266 -3.71 11.26 -37.47
N PRO A 267 -3.68 9.96 -37.84
CA PRO A 267 -4.11 9.54 -39.18
C PRO A 267 -5.57 9.86 -39.49
N LEU A 268 -6.48 9.73 -38.52
CA LEU A 268 -7.90 10.06 -38.71
C LEU A 268 -8.15 11.56 -38.91
N LEU A 269 -7.39 12.40 -38.22
CA LEU A 269 -7.46 13.86 -38.37
C LEU A 269 -6.88 14.31 -39.70
N VAL A 270 -5.78 13.68 -40.16
CA VAL A 270 -5.20 13.96 -41.49
C VAL A 270 -6.10 13.46 -42.63
N ALA A 271 -6.78 12.31 -42.44
CA ALA A 271 -7.71 11.76 -43.43
C ALA A 271 -9.03 12.53 -43.54
N ARG A 272 -9.40 13.31 -42.51
CA ARG A 272 -10.48 14.29 -42.60
C ARG A 272 -10.00 15.51 -43.39
N LYS A 273 -10.34 15.58 -44.67
CA LYS A 273 -10.36 16.87 -45.37
C LYS A 273 -11.41 17.78 -44.71
N PRO A 274 -11.14 19.10 -44.63
CA PRO A 274 -12.03 20.06 -43.98
C PRO A 274 -13.45 20.07 -44.57
#